data_AF-A0A392MQ04-F1
#
_entry.id   AF-A0A392MQ04-F1
#
_cell.length_a   1.000
_cell.length_b   1.000
_cell.length_c   1.000
_cell.angle_alpha   90.00
_cell.angle_beta   90.00
_cell.angle_gamma   90.00
#
_symmetry.space_group_name_H-M   'P 1'
#
loop_
_entity.id
_entity.type
_entity.pdbx_description
1 polymer ?
#
loop_
_entity_poly.entity_id
_entity_poly.type
_entity_poly.pdbx_seq_one_letter_code
_entity_poly.pdbx_strand_id
1 'polypeptide(L)'
;MEFLWSEDFQKINTPRLIAGSSEGGASVFRLDYKGKAACLAQSTQLHKQMSVNAGFRRIFEIGPVFRAEDSYTHRHLCQYTALDVEMEIISHYSE
;
A
#
# COMPACT_ATOMS: atom_id res chain seq x y z
N MET A 1 -7.91 -5.14 14.85
CA MET A 1 -8.03 -6.29 13.92
C MET A 1 -9.34 -7.00 14.11
N GLU A 2 -9.75 -7.26 15.36
CA GLU A 2 -11.06 -7.83 15.70
C GLU A 2 -12.23 -7.13 14.98
N PHE A 3 -12.24 -5.79 14.98
CA PHE A 3 -13.24 -5.01 14.23
C PHE A 3 -13.25 -5.30 12.72
N LEU A 4 -12.08 -5.37 12.08
CA LEU A 4 -12.02 -5.62 10.63
C LEU A 4 -12.47 -7.04 10.31
N TRP A 5 -12.13 -8.02 11.16
CA TRP A 5 -12.61 -9.39 11.01
C TRP A 5 -14.11 -9.53 11.26
N SER A 6 -14.69 -8.78 12.20
CA SER A 6 -16.14 -8.79 12.42
C SER A 6 -16.92 -8.17 11.26
N GLU A 7 -16.27 -7.30 10.48
CA GLU A 7 -16.83 -6.64 9.28
C GLU A 7 -16.48 -7.35 7.97
N ASP A 8 -16.09 -8.64 8.04
CA ASP A 8 -15.76 -9.51 6.92
C ASP A 8 -14.56 -9.04 6.04
N PHE A 9 -13.66 -8.23 6.59
CA PHE A 9 -12.45 -7.85 5.87
C PHE A 9 -11.43 -8.99 5.83
N GLN A 10 -10.86 -9.21 4.65
CA GLN A 10 -9.82 -10.20 4.42
C GLN A 10 -8.44 -9.56 4.51
N LYS A 11 -7.53 -10.18 5.26
CA LYS A 11 -6.13 -9.74 5.30
C LYS A 11 -5.45 -10.14 4.00
N ILE A 12 -4.83 -9.20 3.32
CA ILE A 12 -3.94 -9.45 2.17
C ILE A 12 -2.49 -9.10 2.52
N ASN A 13 -1.56 -9.60 1.72
CA ASN A 13 -0.16 -9.18 1.75
C ASN A 13 0.28 -8.89 0.32
N THR A 14 0.68 -7.64 0.05
CA THR A 14 1.06 -7.15 -1.27
C THR A 14 2.57 -6.96 -1.37
N PRO A 15 3.14 -7.12 -2.57
CA PRO A 15 4.58 -6.97 -2.76
C PRO A 15 5.01 -5.52 -2.52
N ARG A 16 6.14 -5.37 -1.82
CA ARG A 16 6.79 -4.07 -1.58
C ARG A 16 7.86 -3.74 -2.59
N LEU A 17 8.24 -4.73 -3.39
CA LEU A 17 9.19 -4.58 -4.49
C LEU A 17 8.40 -4.46 -5.79
N ILE A 18 8.57 -3.33 -6.48
CA ILE A 18 7.86 -3.03 -7.73
C ILE A 18 8.85 -2.60 -8.81
N ALA A 19 8.50 -2.80 -10.08
CA ALA A 19 9.39 -2.52 -11.21
C ALA A 19 9.57 -1.02 -11.50
N GLY A 20 8.64 -0.17 -11.04
CA GLY A 20 8.66 1.28 -11.29
C GLY A 20 7.98 2.04 -10.16
N SER A 21 7.85 3.36 -10.29
CA SER A 21 7.11 4.17 -9.31
C SER A 21 5.61 3.86 -9.37
N SER A 22 4.97 3.72 -8.21
CA SER A 22 3.51 3.53 -8.10
C SER A 22 2.73 4.77 -8.55
N GLU A 23 3.27 5.95 -8.28
CA GLU A 23 2.66 7.26 -8.59
C GLU A 23 3.75 8.14 -9.23
N GLY A 24 3.44 8.78 -10.35
CA GLY A 24 4.39 9.62 -11.07
C GLY A 24 4.76 10.86 -10.24
N GLY A 25 6.05 11.22 -10.21
CA GLY A 25 6.53 12.47 -9.60
C GLY A 25 7.01 12.40 -8.15
N ALA A 26 6.90 11.25 -7.48
CA ALA A 26 7.40 11.06 -6.12
C ALA A 26 8.82 10.44 -6.08
N SER A 27 9.58 10.80 -5.04
CA SER A 27 10.89 10.18 -4.76
C SER A 27 10.69 8.73 -4.32
N VAL A 28 11.44 7.80 -4.90
CA VAL A 28 11.37 6.36 -4.55
C VAL A 28 12.75 5.83 -4.16
N PHE A 29 12.77 4.90 -3.20
CA PHE A 29 13.98 4.10 -2.95
C PHE A 29 14.17 3.13 -4.10
N ARG A 30 15.26 3.31 -4.85
CA ARG A 30 15.67 2.43 -5.95
C ARG A 30 16.65 1.40 -5.45
N LEU A 31 16.58 0.21 -6.02
CA LEU A 31 17.51 -0.87 -5.76
C LEU A 31 17.85 -1.62 -7.05
N ASP A 32 19.07 -2.16 -7.09
CA ASP A 32 19.46 -3.12 -8.11
C ASP A 32 18.95 -4.51 -7.70
N TYR A 33 17.98 -5.02 -8.47
CA TYR A 33 17.40 -6.33 -8.30
C TYR A 33 17.91 -7.28 -9.37
N LYS A 34 19.12 -7.80 -9.16
CA LYS A 34 19.82 -8.75 -10.05
C LYS A 34 20.03 -8.19 -11.47
N GLY A 35 20.54 -6.96 -11.57
CA GLY A 35 20.77 -6.27 -12.83
C GLY A 35 19.52 -5.61 -13.42
N LYS A 36 18.41 -5.56 -12.67
CA LYS A 36 17.17 -4.88 -13.05
C LYS A 36 16.83 -3.83 -12.01
N ALA A 37 16.45 -2.64 -12.46
CA ALA A 37 15.96 -1.62 -11.56
C ALA A 37 14.64 -2.07 -10.91
N ALA A 38 14.54 -1.91 -9.59
CA ALA A 38 13.31 -2.04 -8.84
C ALA A 38 13.21 -0.90 -7.82
N CYS A 39 12.01 -0.71 -7.30
CA CYS A 39 11.70 0.32 -6.32
C CYS A 39 10.95 -0.27 -5.13
N LEU A 40 11.10 0.34 -3.96
CA LEU A 40 10.21 0.09 -2.84
C LEU A 40 8.90 0.86 -3.03
N ALA A 41 7.78 0.17 -2.84
CA ALA A 41 6.45 0.76 -2.98
C ALA A 41 6.19 1.81 -1.89
N GLN A 42 5.79 3.01 -2.31
CA GLN A 42 5.44 4.10 -1.39
C GLN A 42 4.01 4.01 -0.85
N SER A 43 3.18 3.18 -1.48
CA SER A 43 1.81 2.92 -1.08
C SER A 43 1.39 1.56 -1.63
N THR A 44 0.47 0.91 -0.93
CA THR A 44 -0.19 -0.32 -1.39
C THR A 44 -1.38 -0.04 -2.31
N GLN A 45 -1.74 1.23 -2.52
CA GLN A 45 -3.00 1.66 -3.13
C GLN A 45 -3.33 0.90 -4.42
N LEU A 46 -2.39 0.81 -5.35
CA LEU A 46 -2.61 0.11 -6.61
C LEU A 46 -2.94 -1.39 -6.40
N HIS A 47 -2.21 -2.07 -5.52
CA HIS A 47 -2.44 -3.48 -5.23
C HIS A 47 -3.76 -3.72 -4.50
N LYS A 48 -4.15 -2.80 -3.61
CA LYS A 48 -5.45 -2.84 -2.92
C LYS A 48 -6.60 -2.73 -3.91
N GLN A 49 -6.55 -1.75 -4.80
CA GLN A 49 -7.57 -1.55 -5.84
C GLN A 49 -7.62 -2.73 -6.82
N MET A 50 -6.46 -3.27 -7.22
CA MET A 50 -6.42 -4.49 -8.04
C MET A 50 -7.04 -5.69 -7.30
N SER A 51 -6.85 -5.80 -5.99
CA SER A 51 -7.46 -6.86 -5.18
C SER A 51 -8.98 -6.73 -5.13
N VAL A 52 -9.50 -5.52 -4.92
CA VAL A 52 -10.95 -5.27 -4.99
C VAL A 52 -11.50 -5.65 -6.38
N ASN A 53 -10.83 -5.22 -7.45
CA ASN A 53 -11.20 -5.59 -8.83
C ASN A 53 -11.10 -7.11 -9.11
N ALA A 54 -10.23 -7.83 -8.40
CA ALA A 54 -10.11 -9.28 -8.48
C ALA A 54 -11.19 -10.03 -7.66
N GLY A 55 -12.16 -9.31 -7.08
CA GLY A 55 -13.29 -9.87 -6.33
C GLY A 55 -13.10 -9.88 -4.82
N PHE A 56 -11.99 -9.34 -4.29
CA PHE A 56 -11.79 -9.20 -2.85
C PHE A 56 -12.51 -7.94 -2.33
N ARG A 57 -13.82 -8.07 -2.07
CA ARG A 57 -14.74 -6.95 -1.80
C ARG A 57 -14.37 -6.10 -0.58
N ARG A 58 -13.73 -6.68 0.43
CA ARG A 58 -13.31 -6.00 1.67
C ARG A 58 -11.93 -6.52 2.07
N ILE A 59 -10.94 -5.65 2.07
CA ILE A 59 -9.55 -6.02 2.35
C ILE A 59 -8.88 -5.07 3.32
N PHE A 60 -7.93 -5.60 4.07
CA PHE A 60 -6.99 -4.80 4.83
C PHE A 60 -5.58 -5.38 4.75
N GLU A 61 -4.60 -4.53 4.97
CA GLU A 61 -3.20 -4.91 5.02
C GLU A 61 -2.48 -4.16 6.14
N ILE A 62 -1.58 -4.86 6.82
CA ILE A 62 -0.62 -4.25 7.74
C ILE A 62 0.77 -4.56 7.22
N GLY A 63 1.53 -3.52 6.89
CA GLY A 63 2.85 -3.71 6.30
C GLY A 63 3.70 -2.45 6.25
N PRO A 64 4.95 -2.58 5.83
CA PRO A 64 5.87 -1.47 5.76
C PRO A 64 5.54 -0.57 4.57
N VAL A 65 5.54 0.74 4.81
CA VAL A 65 5.44 1.79 3.80
C VAL A 65 6.71 2.61 3.81
N PHE A 66 7.16 3.01 2.62
CA PHE A 66 8.43 3.69 2.43
C PHE A 66 8.23 5.10 1.85
N ARG A 67 8.94 6.08 2.40
CA ARG A 67 8.95 7.47 1.96
C ARG A 67 10.40 7.87 1.71
N ALA A 68 10.72 8.24 0.46
CA ALA A 68 12.07 8.58 0.05
C ALA A 68 12.27 10.09 -0.14
N GLU A 69 11.29 10.89 0.27
CA GLU A 69 11.38 12.33 0.32
C GLU A 69 12.42 12.75 1.38
N ASP A 70 13.30 13.70 1.02
CA ASP A 70 14.26 14.30 1.95
C ASP A 70 13.55 15.25 2.92
N SER A 71 12.87 14.67 3.92
CA SER A 71 12.10 15.42 4.91
C SER A 71 12.47 15.04 6.35
N TYR A 72 13.27 15.89 6.98
CA TYR A 72 13.82 15.68 8.32
C TYR A 72 13.01 16.45 9.37
N THR A 73 11.77 16.02 9.61
CA THR A 73 10.91 16.61 10.64
C THR A 73 10.62 15.62 11.76
N HIS A 74 10.14 16.11 12.90
CA HIS A 74 9.71 15.27 14.03
C HIS A 74 8.48 14.38 13.73
N ARG A 75 7.86 14.51 12.54
CA ARG A 75 6.67 13.75 12.14
C ARG A 75 6.91 12.85 10.93
N HIS A 76 8.08 12.89 10.30
CA HIS A 76 8.35 12.16 9.07
C HIS A 76 9.31 11.01 9.32
N LEU A 77 8.94 9.84 8.78
CA LEU A 77 9.72 8.61 8.85
C LEU A 77 9.90 8.08 7.43
N CYS A 78 11.12 7.65 7.11
CA CYS A 78 11.41 7.01 5.81
C CYS A 78 10.79 5.61 5.69
N GLN A 79 10.51 4.97 6.82
CA GLN A 79 9.78 3.71 6.90
C GLN A 79 8.86 3.72 8.11
N TYR A 80 7.62 3.30 7.91
CA TYR A 80 6.65 3.11 8.98
C TYR A 80 5.74 1.92 8.69
N THR A 81 5.02 1.45 9.71
CA THR A 81 3.99 0.43 9.54
C THR A 81 2.66 1.14 9.29
N ALA A 82 2.02 0.83 8.16
CA ALA A 82 0.70 1.32 7.84
C ALA A 82 -0.35 0.24 8.06
N LEU A 83 -1.52 0.66 8.52
CA LEU A 83 -2.77 -0.07 8.36
C LEU A 83 -3.49 0.53 7.16
N ASP A 84 -3.63 -0.27 6.12
CA ASP A 84 -4.39 0.08 4.94
C ASP A 84 -5.70 -0.70 4.90
N VAL A 85 -6.76 -0.05 4.44
CA VAL A 85 -8.09 -0.65 4.22
C VAL A 85 -8.57 -0.25 2.83
N GLU A 86 -9.28 -1.16 2.16
CA GLU A 86 -10.00 -0.87 0.92
C GLU A 86 -11.28 -1.72 0.88
N MET A 87 -12.36 -1.16 0.37
CA MET A 87 -13.64 -1.86 0.25
C MET A 87 -14.37 -1.44 -1.02
N GLU A 88 -15.12 -2.39 -1.59
CA GLU A 88 -16.10 -2.12 -2.63
C GLU A 88 -17.23 -1.25 -2.06
N ILE A 89 -17.60 -0.22 -2.81
CA ILE A 89 -18.71 0.67 -2.51
C ILE A 89 -19.87 0.32 -3.46
N ILE A 90 -21.09 0.23 -2.93
CA ILE A 90 -22.26 -0.09 -3.76
C ILE A 90 -22.93 1.17 -4.28
N SER A 91 -23.22 2.15 -3.40
CA SER A 91 -23.92 3.37 -3.80
C SER A 91 -23.21 4.67 -3.40
N HIS A 92 -22.64 4.75 -2.19
CA HIS A 92 -22.00 5.97 -1.70
C HIS A 92 -20.82 5.68 -0.77
N TYR A 93 -19.79 6.52 -0.80
CA TYR A 93 -18.53 6.31 -0.06
C TYR A 93 -18.67 6.38 1.48
N SER A 94 -19.84 6.78 1.98
CA SER A 94 -20.15 6.89 3.41
C SER A 94 -20.84 5.65 3.99
N GLU A 95 -20.97 4.59 3.19
CA GLU A 95 -21.48 3.28 3.61
C GLU A 95 -20.56 2.57 4.60
#